data_AF-A0A5C6X268-F1
#
_entry.id   AF-A0A5C6X268-F1
#
_cell.length_a   1.000
_cell.length_b   1.000
_cell.length_c   1.000
_cell.angle_alpha   90.00
_cell.angle_beta   90.00
_cell.angle_gamma   90.00
#
_symmetry.space_group_name_H-M   'P 1'
#
loop_
_entity.id
_entity.type
_entity.pdbx_description
1 polymer ?
#
loop_
_entity_poly.entity_id
_entity_poly.type
_entity_poly.pdbx_seq_one_letter_code
_entity_poly.pdbx_strand_id
1 'polypeptide(L)'
;MAELKTVDIGVGREGFAGTRIPTLAEVVELLAGSDAHLILDVKEDPQHGEGASPAAVAVAELVHKRRMHERVTITSTNHVSMAALAVAHPSLKIGLRHLVVMEEAASYAAAVGAIALHPIAVGAATGDVHGARALGVMVCASTLVAEFWPVTEEEQLDQLFALGVDAVVTDSYQSALNRRGVSA
;
A
#
# COMPACT_ATOMS: atom_id res chain seq x y z
N MET A 1 -6.71 4.05 23.57
CA MET A 1 -7.70 4.38 22.51
C MET A 1 -8.53 5.62 22.85
N ALA A 2 -9.14 5.70 24.03
CA ALA A 2 -9.94 6.87 24.44
C ALA A 2 -9.16 8.20 24.33
N GLU A 3 -7.89 8.22 24.75
CA GLU A 3 -7.02 9.40 24.65
C GLU A 3 -6.71 9.79 23.20
N LEU A 4 -6.39 8.84 22.31
CA LEU A 4 -6.11 9.14 20.90
C LEU A 4 -7.32 9.74 20.17
N LYS A 5 -8.53 9.38 20.59
CA LYS A 5 -9.78 9.90 20.04
C LYS A 5 -10.09 11.34 20.45
N THR A 6 -9.35 11.93 21.39
CA THR A 6 -9.51 13.36 21.75
C THR A 6 -8.66 14.28 20.86
N VAL A 7 -7.70 13.73 20.13
CA VAL A 7 -6.78 14.50 19.28
C VAL A 7 -7.48 14.94 17.99
N ASP A 8 -7.40 16.23 17.71
CA ASP A 8 -7.83 16.81 16.44
C ASP A 8 -6.68 16.76 15.42
N ILE A 9 -6.83 15.94 14.39
CA ILE A 9 -5.84 15.76 13.32
C ILE A 9 -6.12 16.60 12.07
N GLY A 10 -7.19 17.41 12.08
CA GLY A 10 -7.53 18.31 10.98
C GLY A 10 -7.09 19.75 11.22
N VAL A 11 -6.42 20.04 12.34
CA VAL A 11 -5.93 21.37 12.68
C VAL A 11 -4.97 21.86 11.59
N GLY A 12 -5.17 23.11 11.14
CA GLY A 12 -4.35 23.74 10.12
C GLY A 12 -4.81 23.51 8.67
N ARG A 13 -5.88 22.74 8.45
CA ARG A 13 -6.49 22.57 7.12
C ARG A 13 -7.94 23.04 7.12
N GLU A 14 -8.26 24.00 6.26
CA GLU A 14 -9.60 24.57 6.13
C GLU A 14 -10.64 23.47 5.82
N GLY A 15 -11.74 23.44 6.58
CA GLY A 15 -12.80 22.45 6.45
C GLY A 15 -12.58 21.12 7.18
N PHE A 16 -11.44 20.92 7.86
CA PHE A 16 -11.12 19.65 8.54
C PHE A 16 -11.10 19.74 10.06
N ALA A 17 -11.38 20.92 10.65
CA ALA A 17 -11.46 21.06 12.11
C ALA A 17 -12.44 20.05 12.71
N GLY A 18 -12.04 19.38 13.79
CA GLY A 18 -12.83 18.33 14.43
C GLY A 18 -12.48 16.90 13.96
N THR A 19 -11.61 16.73 12.97
CA THR A 19 -11.25 15.40 12.46
C THR A 19 -10.53 14.59 13.55
N ARG A 20 -10.96 13.35 13.77
CA ARG A 20 -10.38 12.43 14.77
C ARG A 20 -9.63 11.31 14.10
N ILE A 21 -8.65 10.73 14.81
CA ILE A 21 -7.94 9.53 14.35
C ILE A 21 -8.96 8.39 14.17
N PRO A 22 -9.12 7.84 12.95
CA PRO A 22 -9.97 6.69 12.75
C PRO A 22 -9.28 5.43 13.26
N THR A 23 -10.08 4.48 13.72
CA THR A 23 -9.68 3.10 13.92
C THR A 23 -9.76 2.37 12.59
N LEU A 24 -9.00 1.30 12.44
CA LEU A 24 -9.10 0.45 11.25
C LEU A 24 -10.50 -0.16 11.10
N ALA A 25 -11.21 -0.42 12.20
CA ALA A 25 -12.59 -0.92 12.15
C ALA A 25 -13.55 0.10 11.52
N GLU A 26 -13.44 1.39 11.88
CA GLU A 26 -14.25 2.46 11.28
C GLU A 26 -13.93 2.63 9.79
N VAL A 27 -12.65 2.49 9.39
CA VAL A 27 -12.26 2.51 7.96
C VAL A 27 -12.89 1.33 7.21
N VAL A 28 -12.79 0.12 7.75
CA VAL A 28 -13.40 -1.06 7.13
C VAL A 28 -14.92 -0.94 7.03
N GLU A 29 -15.57 -0.38 8.05
CA GLU A 29 -17.02 -0.12 8.05
C GLU A 29 -17.41 0.93 7.02
N LEU A 30 -16.62 1.99 6.85
CA LEU A 30 -16.82 2.99 5.79
C LEU A 30 -16.76 2.36 4.38
N LEU A 31 -15.87 1.40 4.16
CA LEU A 31 -15.70 0.71 2.88
C LEU A 31 -16.74 -0.41 2.66
N ALA A 32 -17.63 -0.69 3.63
CA ALA A 32 -18.62 -1.74 3.47
C ALA A 32 -19.64 -1.44 2.36
N GLY A 33 -19.89 -0.16 2.07
CA GLY A 33 -20.84 0.29 1.05
C GLY A 33 -20.25 0.56 -0.34
N SER A 34 -18.97 0.25 -0.56
CA SER A 34 -18.30 0.49 -1.85
C SER A 34 -17.57 -0.75 -2.35
N ASP A 35 -17.17 -0.74 -3.62
CA ASP A 35 -16.33 -1.77 -4.24
C ASP A 35 -14.83 -1.46 -4.14
N ALA A 36 -14.46 -0.52 -3.26
CA ALA A 36 -13.08 -0.10 -3.12
C ALA A 36 -12.21 -1.24 -2.57
N HIS A 37 -11.03 -1.41 -3.17
CA HIS A 37 -9.97 -2.26 -2.66
C HIS A 37 -9.06 -1.45 -1.74
N LEU A 38 -8.80 -1.95 -0.54
CA LEU A 38 -7.96 -1.28 0.46
C LEU A 38 -6.53 -1.82 0.40
N ILE A 39 -5.58 -0.97 0.04
CA ILE A 39 -4.15 -1.23 0.28
C ILE A 39 -3.83 -0.72 1.69
N LEU A 40 -3.50 -1.63 2.60
CA LEU A 40 -3.28 -1.33 4.01
C LEU A 40 -1.81 -1.47 4.34
N ASP A 41 -1.12 -0.34 4.48
CA ASP A 41 0.29 -0.33 4.86
C ASP A 41 0.47 -0.40 6.38
N VAL A 42 1.06 -1.48 6.87
CA VAL A 42 1.38 -1.69 8.28
C VAL A 42 2.66 -0.95 8.59
N LYS A 43 2.54 0.08 9.44
CA LYS A 43 3.71 0.73 10.06
C LYS A 43 4.04 0.00 11.35
N GLU A 44 5.19 -0.63 11.37
CA GLU A 44 5.66 -1.48 12.47
C GLU A 44 7.06 -1.07 12.94
N ASP A 45 7.46 -1.62 14.09
CA ASP A 45 8.81 -1.42 14.61
C ASP A 45 9.85 -1.95 13.61
N PRO A 46 10.77 -1.11 13.11
CA PRO A 46 11.80 -1.55 12.17
C PRO A 46 12.77 -2.58 12.77
N GLN A 47 12.80 -2.76 14.09
CA GLN A 47 13.62 -3.76 14.77
C GLN A 47 12.95 -5.14 14.85
N HIS A 48 11.65 -5.26 14.51
CA HIS A 48 10.95 -6.54 14.51
C HIS A 48 11.48 -7.44 13.39
N GLY A 49 12.30 -8.44 13.75
CA GLY A 49 13.05 -9.26 12.79
C GLY A 49 12.62 -10.73 12.68
N GLU A 50 11.58 -11.16 13.38
CA GLU A 50 11.15 -12.57 13.39
C GLU A 50 9.63 -12.70 13.45
N GLY A 51 9.06 -13.53 12.57
CA GLY A 51 7.63 -13.76 12.51
C GLY A 51 6.84 -12.50 12.12
N ALA A 52 5.51 -12.60 12.21
CA ALA A 52 4.63 -11.45 11.96
C ALA A 52 4.65 -10.53 13.18
N SER A 53 4.78 -9.22 12.95
CA SER A 53 4.71 -8.26 14.07
C SER A 53 3.32 -8.24 14.70
N PRO A 54 3.21 -7.87 15.99
CA PRO A 54 1.91 -7.79 16.65
C PRO A 54 0.90 -6.89 15.92
N ALA A 55 1.38 -5.81 15.29
CA ALA A 55 0.55 -4.93 14.46
C ALA A 55 0.02 -5.64 13.21
N ALA A 56 0.89 -6.37 12.49
CA ALA A 56 0.53 -7.12 11.31
C ALA A 56 -0.48 -8.25 11.63
N VAL A 57 -0.29 -8.95 12.75
CA VAL A 57 -1.24 -9.96 13.25
C VAL A 57 -2.60 -9.34 13.57
N ALA A 58 -2.62 -8.24 14.32
CA ALA A 58 -3.88 -7.57 14.68
C ALA A 58 -4.66 -7.08 13.44
N VAL A 59 -3.94 -6.60 12.42
CA VAL A 59 -4.55 -6.24 11.12
C VAL A 59 -5.12 -7.48 10.42
N ALA A 60 -4.34 -8.55 10.31
CA ALA A 60 -4.76 -9.80 9.67
C ALA A 60 -6.04 -10.37 10.33
N GLU A 61 -6.09 -10.41 11.66
CA GLU A 61 -7.25 -10.86 12.42
C GLU A 61 -8.49 -10.01 12.16
N LEU A 62 -8.34 -8.68 12.10
CA LEU A 62 -9.47 -7.79 11.83
C LEU A 62 -9.99 -7.95 10.40
N VAL A 63 -9.09 -8.03 9.42
CA VAL A 63 -9.46 -8.26 8.01
C VAL A 63 -10.21 -9.58 7.87
N HIS A 64 -9.73 -10.64 8.54
CA HIS A 64 -10.40 -11.93 8.56
C HIS A 64 -11.77 -11.86 9.24
N LYS A 65 -11.86 -11.28 10.44
CA LYS A 65 -13.11 -11.13 11.21
C LYS A 65 -14.18 -10.35 10.45
N ARG A 66 -13.77 -9.35 9.67
CA ARG A 66 -14.66 -8.53 8.84
C ARG A 66 -14.91 -9.09 7.43
N ARG A 67 -14.36 -10.27 7.12
CA ARG A 67 -14.48 -10.95 5.81
C ARG A 67 -14.01 -10.09 4.63
N MET A 68 -12.95 -9.33 4.85
CA MET A 68 -12.40 -8.38 3.88
C MET A 68 -11.20 -8.94 3.09
N HIS A 69 -10.89 -10.23 3.23
CA HIS A 69 -9.69 -10.87 2.64
C HIS A 69 -9.59 -10.72 1.12
N GLU A 70 -10.72 -10.65 0.41
CA GLU A 70 -10.72 -10.41 -1.03
C GLU A 70 -10.45 -8.95 -1.43
N ARG A 71 -10.74 -8.00 -0.54
CA ARG A 71 -10.75 -6.54 -0.81
C ARG A 71 -9.67 -5.78 -0.04
N VAL A 72 -8.73 -6.49 0.59
CA VAL A 72 -7.62 -5.90 1.33
C VAL A 72 -6.33 -6.55 0.90
N THR A 73 -5.35 -5.74 0.51
CA THR A 73 -3.96 -6.15 0.41
C THR A 73 -3.19 -5.54 1.57
N ILE A 74 -2.60 -6.37 2.42
CA ILE A 74 -1.76 -5.92 3.54
C ILE A 74 -0.35 -5.72 3.02
N THR A 75 0.24 -4.54 3.24
CA THR A 75 1.59 -4.23 2.80
C THR A 75 2.45 -3.82 3.98
N SER A 76 3.76 -3.99 3.87
CA SER A 76 4.73 -3.44 4.81
C SER A 76 6.11 -3.36 4.16
N THR A 77 6.96 -2.47 4.68
CA THR A 77 8.40 -2.49 4.39
C THR A 77 9.13 -3.58 5.18
N ASN A 78 8.50 -4.19 6.18
CA ASN A 78 9.02 -5.35 6.88
C ASN A 78 8.60 -6.64 6.15
N HIS A 79 9.43 -7.09 5.21
CA HIS A 79 9.13 -8.30 4.43
C HIS A 79 9.16 -9.58 5.26
N VAL A 80 9.88 -9.60 6.39
CA VAL A 80 9.84 -10.74 7.34
C VAL A 80 8.44 -10.91 7.91
N SER A 81 7.82 -9.81 8.32
CA SER A 81 6.46 -9.80 8.84
C SER A 81 5.44 -10.25 7.78
N MET A 82 5.60 -9.78 6.53
CA MET A 82 4.74 -10.19 5.41
C MET A 82 4.89 -11.67 5.07
N ALA A 83 6.12 -12.20 5.03
CA ALA A 83 6.37 -13.62 4.77
C ALA A 83 5.75 -14.50 5.86
N ALA A 84 5.87 -14.10 7.13
CA ALA A 84 5.23 -14.82 8.22
C ALA A 84 3.70 -14.76 8.16
N LEU A 85 3.11 -13.62 7.78
CA LEU A 85 1.67 -13.52 7.54
C LEU A 85 1.21 -14.41 6.39
N ALA A 86 1.95 -14.47 5.28
CA ALA A 86 1.60 -15.31 4.14
C ALA A 86 1.50 -16.80 4.53
N VAL A 87 2.37 -17.26 5.43
CA VAL A 87 2.35 -18.62 5.98
C VAL A 87 1.19 -18.81 6.96
N ALA A 88 0.99 -17.88 7.89
CA ALA A 88 -0.02 -18.02 8.95
C ALA A 88 -1.46 -17.82 8.45
N HIS A 89 -1.64 -17.00 7.41
CA HIS A 89 -2.93 -16.59 6.88
C HIS A 89 -2.94 -16.63 5.34
N PRO A 90 -2.89 -17.83 4.71
CA PRO A 90 -2.71 -17.97 3.27
C PRO A 90 -3.88 -17.43 2.43
N SER A 91 -5.04 -17.15 3.03
CA SER A 91 -6.18 -16.51 2.35
C SER A 91 -6.04 -14.98 2.25
N LEU A 92 -5.10 -14.37 2.98
CA LEU A 92 -4.90 -12.92 2.95
C LEU A 92 -3.96 -12.56 1.81
N LYS A 93 -4.29 -11.47 1.13
CA LYS A 93 -3.43 -10.90 0.09
C LYS A 93 -2.37 -10.03 0.77
N ILE A 94 -1.11 -10.30 0.50
CA ILE A 94 0.02 -9.50 0.99
C ILE A 94 0.80 -8.89 -0.17
N GLY A 95 1.42 -7.74 0.09
CA GLY A 95 2.29 -7.03 -0.85
C GLY A 95 3.57 -6.53 -0.19
N LEU A 96 4.65 -6.46 -0.96
CA LEU A 96 5.97 -6.09 -0.47
C LEU A 96 6.29 -4.64 -0.82
N ARG A 97 6.32 -3.77 0.19
CA ARG A 97 6.67 -2.35 -0.01
C ARG A 97 8.18 -2.18 0.10
N HIS A 98 8.80 -1.44 -0.81
CA HIS A 98 10.25 -1.21 -0.79
C HIS A 98 10.63 0.14 -1.38
N LEU A 99 11.77 0.66 -0.92
CA LEU A 99 12.28 1.98 -1.31
C LEU A 99 13.37 1.89 -2.38
N VAL A 100 14.08 0.77 -2.42
CA VAL A 100 15.29 0.59 -3.24
C VAL A 100 14.99 -0.25 -4.46
N VAL A 101 15.79 -0.08 -5.51
CA VAL A 101 15.82 -1.02 -6.63
C VAL A 101 16.24 -2.39 -6.10
N MET A 102 15.44 -3.41 -6.40
CA MET A 102 15.70 -4.79 -6.01
C MET A 102 15.92 -5.62 -7.26
N GLU A 103 17.03 -6.38 -7.29
CA GLU A 103 17.25 -7.39 -8.31
C GLU A 103 16.28 -8.56 -8.07
N GLU A 104 15.70 -9.11 -9.14
CA GLU A 104 14.76 -10.25 -9.07
C GLU A 104 13.56 -10.02 -8.13
N ALA A 105 13.08 -8.77 -8.01
CA ALA A 105 12.02 -8.39 -7.07
C ALA A 105 10.74 -9.23 -7.25
N ALA A 106 10.34 -9.50 -8.50
CA ALA A 106 9.17 -10.30 -8.81
C ALA A 106 9.34 -11.77 -8.39
N SER A 107 10.52 -12.36 -8.65
CA SER A 107 10.86 -13.71 -8.21
C SER A 107 10.85 -13.81 -6.68
N TYR A 108 11.38 -12.79 -5.99
CA TYR A 108 11.33 -12.70 -4.54
C TYR A 108 9.90 -12.59 -4.00
N ALA A 109 9.07 -11.72 -4.57
CA ALA A 109 7.67 -11.57 -4.18
C ALA A 109 6.89 -12.89 -4.36
N ALA A 110 7.06 -13.57 -5.49
CA ALA A 110 6.44 -14.86 -5.76
C ALA A 110 6.89 -15.93 -4.74
N ALA A 111 8.19 -15.98 -4.40
CA ALA A 111 8.73 -16.92 -3.41
C ALA A 111 8.18 -16.68 -2.00
N VAL A 112 7.90 -15.42 -1.64
CA VAL A 112 7.27 -15.05 -0.37
C VAL A 112 5.76 -15.35 -0.36
N GLY A 113 5.14 -15.54 -1.53
CA GLY A 113 3.69 -15.65 -1.67
C GLY A 113 2.98 -14.29 -1.71
N ALA A 114 3.71 -13.21 -2.01
CA ALA A 114 3.15 -11.89 -2.21
C ALA A 114 2.50 -11.77 -3.59
N ILE A 115 1.35 -11.12 -3.65
CA ILE A 115 0.63 -10.89 -4.91
C ILE A 115 1.04 -9.58 -5.60
N ALA A 116 1.76 -8.71 -4.89
CA ALA A 116 2.11 -7.40 -5.38
C ALA A 116 3.44 -6.86 -4.81
N LEU A 117 4.18 -6.13 -5.64
CA LEU A 117 5.25 -5.23 -5.26
C LEU A 117 4.69 -3.81 -5.11
N HIS A 118 5.19 -3.09 -4.11
CA HIS A 118 4.80 -1.71 -3.82
C HIS A 118 6.04 -0.79 -3.76
N PRO A 119 6.69 -0.52 -4.90
CA PRO A 119 7.83 0.40 -4.95
C PRO A 119 7.39 1.82 -4.58
N ILE A 120 8.25 2.53 -3.84
CA ILE A 120 7.96 3.89 -3.34
C ILE A 120 8.43 4.97 -4.32
N ALA A 121 9.10 4.62 -5.42
CA ALA A 121 9.53 5.58 -6.42
C ALA A 121 9.58 4.94 -7.82
N VAL A 122 9.50 5.78 -8.85
CA VAL A 122 9.57 5.39 -10.28
C VAL A 122 10.82 4.54 -10.59
N GLY A 123 11.97 4.93 -10.02
CA GLY A 123 13.23 4.20 -10.23
C GLY A 123 13.18 2.76 -9.72
N ALA A 124 12.57 2.53 -8.54
CA ALA A 124 12.38 1.18 -8.01
C ALA A 124 11.40 0.37 -8.89
N ALA A 125 10.28 0.98 -9.28
CA ALA A 125 9.28 0.35 -10.13
C ALA A 125 9.83 -0.12 -11.49
N THR A 126 10.83 0.58 -12.03
CA THR A 126 11.44 0.27 -13.33
C THR A 126 12.07 -1.13 -13.33
N GLY A 127 12.67 -1.56 -12.23
CA GLY A 127 13.18 -2.92 -12.08
C GLY A 127 12.06 -3.95 -11.91
N ASP A 128 11.00 -3.57 -11.20
CA ASP A 128 9.94 -4.49 -10.78
C ASP A 128 9.03 -4.96 -11.91
N VAL A 129 8.74 -4.10 -12.90
CA VAL A 129 7.82 -4.46 -13.99
C VAL A 129 8.37 -5.59 -14.88
N HIS A 130 9.68 -5.80 -14.88
CA HIS A 130 10.28 -6.87 -15.64
C HIS A 130 9.95 -8.23 -15.02
N GLY A 131 9.27 -9.09 -15.77
CA GLY A 131 8.94 -10.46 -15.33
C GLY A 131 7.78 -10.57 -14.33
N ALA A 132 7.37 -9.49 -13.66
CA ALA A 132 6.26 -9.48 -12.70
C ALA A 132 4.98 -10.11 -13.25
N ARG A 133 4.55 -9.70 -14.46
CA ARG A 133 3.36 -10.26 -15.11
C ARG A 133 3.46 -11.77 -15.38
N ALA A 134 4.64 -12.26 -15.76
CA ALA A 134 4.84 -13.68 -16.04
C ALA A 134 4.76 -14.54 -14.76
N LEU A 135 5.06 -13.93 -13.61
CA LEU A 135 4.97 -14.55 -12.29
C LEU A 135 3.64 -14.27 -11.57
N GLY A 136 2.71 -13.55 -12.21
CA GLY A 136 1.43 -13.20 -11.61
C GLY A 136 1.55 -12.20 -10.44
N VAL A 137 2.65 -11.46 -10.37
CA VAL A 137 2.89 -10.41 -9.37
C VAL A 137 2.49 -9.06 -9.96
N MET A 138 1.66 -8.30 -9.25
CA MET A 138 1.31 -6.93 -9.63
C MET A 138 2.39 -5.93 -9.21
N VAL A 139 2.52 -4.82 -9.93
CA VAL A 139 3.34 -3.68 -9.52
C VAL A 139 2.42 -2.49 -9.22
N CYS A 140 2.34 -2.12 -7.94
CA CYS A 140 1.51 -1.03 -7.41
C CYS A 140 2.40 0.11 -6.92
N ALA A 141 2.85 0.97 -7.83
CA ALA A 141 3.90 1.94 -7.56
C ALA A 141 3.38 3.25 -6.94
N SER A 142 4.16 3.84 -6.03
CA SER A 142 3.85 5.16 -5.47
C SER A 142 4.56 6.28 -6.23
N THR A 143 3.91 7.44 -6.32
CA THR A 143 4.62 8.70 -6.52
C THR A 143 5.36 9.08 -5.23
N LEU A 144 6.48 9.80 -5.37
CA LEU A 144 7.22 10.34 -4.25
C LEU A 144 7.70 11.75 -4.58
N VAL A 145 7.16 12.73 -3.86
CA VAL A 145 7.61 14.12 -3.93
C VAL A 145 8.52 14.39 -2.74
N ALA A 146 9.73 14.87 -3.00
CA ALA A 146 10.69 15.26 -1.98
C ALA A 146 11.32 16.61 -2.36
N GLU A 147 11.63 17.46 -1.37
CA GLU A 147 12.15 18.81 -1.60
C GLU A 147 13.42 18.86 -2.46
N PHE A 148 14.24 17.81 -2.39
CA PHE A 148 15.49 17.68 -3.15
C PHE A 148 15.31 16.97 -4.51
N TRP A 149 14.10 16.52 -4.84
CA TRP A 149 13.81 15.78 -6.08
C TRP A 149 13.07 16.70 -7.07
N PRO A 150 13.67 17.02 -8.22
CA PRO A 150 13.13 18.04 -9.13
C PRO A 150 11.94 17.57 -9.96
N VAL A 151 11.52 16.31 -9.85
CA VAL A 151 10.44 15.73 -10.66
C VAL A 151 9.11 15.89 -9.93
N THR A 152 8.15 16.50 -10.62
CA THR A 152 6.79 16.71 -10.12
C THR A 152 6.02 15.40 -9.97
N GLU A 153 4.90 15.41 -9.23
CA GLU A 153 4.05 14.23 -9.11
C GLU A 153 3.42 13.85 -10.47
N GLU A 154 3.03 14.84 -11.26
CA GLU A 154 2.48 14.67 -12.61
C GLU A 154 3.43 13.97 -13.57
N GLU A 155 4.70 14.38 -13.59
CA GLU A 155 5.72 13.73 -14.40
C GLU A 155 5.95 12.28 -13.96
N GLN A 156 5.89 12.01 -12.66
CA GLN A 156 5.97 10.64 -12.14
C GLN A 156 4.77 9.80 -12.55
N LEU A 157 3.55 10.35 -12.55
CA LEU A 157 2.36 9.66 -13.06
C LEU A 157 2.55 9.25 -14.52
N ASP A 158 3.03 10.16 -15.36
CA ASP A 158 3.29 9.88 -16.78
C ASP A 158 4.35 8.78 -16.95
N GLN A 159 5.41 8.80 -16.14
CA GLN A 159 6.43 7.75 -16.13
C GLN A 159 5.88 6.39 -15.70
N LEU A 160 5.11 6.33 -14.61
CA LEU A 160 4.53 5.07 -14.10
C LEU A 160 3.53 4.47 -15.09
N PHE A 161 2.70 5.30 -15.73
CA PHE A 161 1.78 4.82 -16.76
C PHE A 161 2.52 4.31 -18.00
N ALA A 162 3.55 5.00 -18.46
CA ALA A 162 4.38 4.55 -19.58
C ALA A 162 5.11 3.24 -19.26
N LEU A 163 5.51 3.04 -18.01
CA LEU A 163 6.14 1.82 -17.52
C LEU A 163 5.16 0.62 -17.48
N GLY A 164 3.86 0.87 -17.47
CA GLY A 164 2.83 -0.17 -17.48
C GLY A 164 2.62 -0.84 -16.13
N VAL A 165 2.79 -0.10 -15.03
CA VAL A 165 2.44 -0.59 -13.68
C VAL A 165 0.94 -0.88 -13.58
N ASP A 166 0.56 -1.82 -12.70
CA ASP A 166 -0.83 -2.25 -12.54
C ASP A 166 -1.68 -1.24 -11.76
N ALA A 167 -1.07 -0.52 -10.82
CA ALA A 167 -1.73 0.53 -10.06
C ALA A 167 -0.75 1.65 -9.66
N VAL A 168 -1.29 2.85 -9.43
CA VAL A 168 -0.53 3.99 -8.91
C VAL A 168 -1.12 4.49 -7.60
N VAL A 169 -0.27 4.69 -6.59
CA VAL A 169 -0.59 5.36 -5.32
C VAL A 169 -0.09 6.80 -5.42
N THR A 170 -1.01 7.77 -5.30
CA THR A 170 -0.75 9.20 -5.54
C THR A 170 -1.68 10.07 -4.69
N ASP A 171 -1.20 11.25 -4.30
CA ASP A 171 -2.03 12.27 -3.66
C ASP A 171 -2.85 13.05 -4.73
N SER A 172 -2.35 13.12 -5.96
CA SER A 172 -2.97 13.79 -7.12
C SER A 172 -3.92 12.86 -7.91
N TYR A 173 -4.84 12.16 -7.23
CA TYR A 173 -5.72 11.18 -7.87
C TYR A 173 -6.55 11.75 -9.04
N GLN A 174 -7.03 12.99 -8.95
CA GLN A 174 -7.79 13.62 -10.05
C GLN A 174 -6.92 13.80 -11.31
N SER A 175 -5.65 14.15 -11.11
CA SER A 175 -4.66 14.25 -12.19
C SER A 175 -4.44 12.90 -12.86
N ALA A 176 -4.34 11.83 -12.05
CA ALA A 176 -4.22 10.46 -12.54
C ALA A 176 -5.46 10.02 -13.35
N LEU A 177 -6.68 10.31 -12.87
CA LEU A 177 -7.93 9.99 -13.58
C LEU A 177 -8.03 10.72 -14.92
N ASN A 178 -7.73 12.02 -14.94
CA ASN A 178 -7.74 12.83 -16.16
C ASN A 178 -6.79 12.28 -17.23
N ARG A 179 -5.56 11.92 -16.83
CA ARG A 179 -4.55 11.30 -17.70
C ARG A 179 -5.00 9.96 -18.29
N ARG A 180 -5.83 9.23 -17.55
CA ARG A 180 -6.43 7.94 -17.99
C ARG A 180 -7.70 8.12 -18.82
N GLY A 181 -8.17 9.35 -19.03
CA GLY A 181 -9.42 9.63 -19.73
C GLY A 181 -10.67 9.14 -18.99
N VAL A 182 -10.56 8.95 -17.67
CA VAL A 182 -11.67 8.53 -16.81
C VAL A 182 -12.20 9.77 -16.10
N SER A 183 -13.46 10.14 -16.34
CA SER A 183 -14.14 11.12 -15.48
C SER A 183 -14.50 10.42 -14.17
N ALA A 184 -14.19 11.08 -13.05
CA ALA A 184 -14.78 10.73 -11.75
C ALA A 184 -16.30 10.93 -11.78
#